data_AF-A0A2E1DGZ6-F1
#
_entry.id   AF-A0A2E1DGZ6-F1
#
_cell.length_a   1.000
_cell.length_b   1.000
_cell.length_c   1.000
_cell.angle_alpha   90.00
_cell.angle_beta   90.00
_cell.angle_gamma   90.00
#
_symmetry.space_group_name_H-M   'P 1'
#
loop_
_entity.id
_entity.type
_entity.pdbx_description
1 polymer ?
#
loop_
_entity_poly.entity_id
_entity_poly.type
_entity_poly.pdbx_seq_one_letter_code
_entity_poly.pdbx_strand_id
1 'polypeptide(L)'
;MKKIIISLLVFSIFQLTFPQKKELKTVDKLLKSADYENALTTLESINSLIETSDDKTKAKYYYLKGLAKYQNGTGSFENKLLSVDDFNKVKQIEKSSSKIYSTKVDDIFVNLFNSFVDDSRTSLENKNYKNSYKNLEAAYTVSKKDTLYLYNAALVATEAEDYTTALNFYERLISLGYTGVSVNYFAIEKESGKEQVFQDKKSREFSVDVIGTHESPRDEMAKSVE
;
A
#
# COMPACT_ATOMS: atom_id res chain seq x y z
N MET A 1 54.56 44.46 -35.45
CA MET A 1 53.40 44.24 -34.57
C MET A 1 52.85 42.83 -34.79
N LYS A 2 53.25 41.87 -33.97
CA LYS A 2 52.68 40.50 -33.98
C LYS A 2 51.44 40.51 -33.07
N LYS A 3 50.25 40.46 -33.67
CA LYS A 3 49.00 40.33 -32.91
C LYS A 3 48.84 38.87 -32.48
N ILE A 4 49.33 38.59 -31.28
CA ILE A 4 48.75 37.58 -30.40
C ILE A 4 47.31 38.05 -30.07
N ILE A 5 46.41 37.13 -29.72
CA ILE A 5 44.95 37.26 -29.47
C ILE A 5 44.21 36.81 -30.75
N ILE A 6 43.55 35.65 -30.83
CA ILE A 6 42.50 35.13 -29.94
C ILE A 6 42.58 33.59 -29.90
N SER A 7 42.94 33.05 -28.74
CA SER A 7 42.44 31.75 -28.28
C SER A 7 41.73 32.04 -26.97
N LEU A 8 40.40 31.94 -26.92
CA LEU A 8 39.68 31.49 -25.74
C LEU A 8 38.19 31.30 -26.04
N LEU A 9 37.68 30.17 -25.53
CA LEU A 9 36.29 29.88 -25.20
C LEU A 9 35.35 29.36 -26.31
N VAL A 10 35.68 28.18 -26.84
CA VAL A 10 34.66 27.21 -27.27
C VAL A 10 34.80 25.97 -26.40
N PHE A 11 34.24 25.99 -25.19
CA PHE A 11 33.90 24.79 -24.40
C PHE A 11 32.94 25.16 -23.26
N SER A 12 31.69 25.47 -23.62
CA SER A 12 30.57 25.46 -22.68
C SER A 12 29.45 24.61 -23.27
N ILE A 13 29.77 23.36 -23.59
CA ILE A 13 28.81 22.37 -24.05
C ILE A 13 28.16 21.76 -22.79
N PHE A 14 26.90 22.15 -22.56
CA PHE A 14 25.84 21.36 -21.94
C PHE A 14 26.18 20.62 -20.62
N GLN A 15 26.06 21.32 -19.50
CA GLN A 15 25.56 20.69 -18.28
C GLN A 15 24.09 21.11 -18.13
N LEU A 16 23.20 20.53 -18.94
CA LEU A 16 21.76 20.51 -18.63
C LEU A 16 21.57 19.57 -17.44
N THR A 17 22.04 19.96 -16.26
CA THR A 17 21.69 19.27 -15.03
C THR A 17 20.24 19.63 -14.75
N PHE A 18 19.33 18.71 -15.08
CA PHE A 18 17.93 18.81 -14.69
C PHE A 18 17.84 19.12 -13.19
N PRO A 19 17.40 20.33 -12.79
CA PRO A 19 17.43 20.76 -11.39
C PRO A 19 16.75 19.75 -10.47
N GLN A 20 15.65 19.14 -10.93
CA GLN A 20 14.91 18.12 -10.19
C GLN A 20 15.73 16.86 -9.88
N LYS A 21 16.69 16.44 -10.73
CA LYS A 21 17.52 15.26 -10.45
C LYS A 21 18.52 15.54 -9.31
N LYS A 22 18.98 16.78 -9.17
CA LYS A 22 19.81 17.20 -8.04
C LYS A 22 18.97 17.27 -6.77
N GLU A 23 17.79 17.88 -6.83
CA GLU A 23 16.89 17.96 -5.68
C GLU A 23 16.45 16.59 -5.17
N LEU A 24 16.10 15.65 -6.05
CA LEU A 24 15.77 14.27 -5.61
C LEU A 24 16.95 13.57 -4.92
N LYS A 25 18.21 13.89 -5.27
CA LYS A 25 19.39 13.39 -4.54
C LYS A 25 19.57 14.08 -3.18
N THR A 26 19.19 15.35 -3.07
CA THR A 26 19.13 16.07 -1.78
C THR A 26 18.10 15.40 -0.88
N VAL A 27 16.90 15.11 -1.39
CA VAL A 27 15.84 14.41 -0.68
C VAL A 27 16.30 13.03 -0.19
N ASP A 28 16.99 12.24 -1.02
CA ASP A 28 17.59 10.96 -0.58
C ASP A 28 18.49 11.12 0.66
N LYS A 29 19.27 12.20 0.73
CA LYS A 29 20.16 12.46 1.88
C LYS A 29 19.36 12.86 3.12
N LEU A 30 18.38 13.74 2.95
CA LEU A 30 17.50 14.20 4.03
C LEU A 30 16.72 13.02 4.65
N LEU A 31 16.20 12.10 3.83
CA LEU A 31 15.54 10.89 4.32
C LEU A 31 16.48 9.98 5.12
N LYS A 32 17.75 9.85 4.69
CA LYS A 32 18.76 9.06 5.44
C LYS A 32 19.11 9.67 6.79
N SER A 33 19.00 10.99 6.93
CA SER A 33 19.16 11.69 8.20
C SER A 33 17.86 11.88 8.97
N ALA A 34 16.77 11.22 8.55
CA ALA A 34 15.42 11.37 9.12
C ALA A 34 14.88 12.82 9.14
N ASP A 35 15.39 13.68 8.25
CA ASP A 35 14.95 15.06 8.09
C ASP A 35 13.77 15.12 7.11
N TYR A 36 12.63 14.62 7.56
CA TYR A 36 11.44 14.43 6.74
C TYR A 36 10.76 15.75 6.36
N GLU A 37 10.83 16.76 7.23
CA GLU A 37 10.24 18.08 6.98
C GLU A 37 10.95 18.80 5.83
N ASN A 38 12.30 18.87 5.87
CA ASN A 38 13.05 19.47 4.77
C ASN A 38 12.95 18.62 3.49
N ALA A 39 12.83 17.29 3.61
CA ALA A 39 12.58 16.42 2.47
C ALA A 39 11.26 16.77 1.77
N LEU A 40 10.17 16.94 2.53
CA LEU A 40 8.86 17.36 1.99
C LEU A 40 8.91 18.76 1.38
N THR A 41 9.53 19.73 2.05
CA THR A 41 9.70 21.09 1.52
C THR A 41 10.46 21.09 0.19
N THR A 42 11.53 20.31 0.10
CA THR A 42 12.31 20.17 -1.14
C THR A 42 11.47 19.54 -2.26
N LEU A 43 10.71 18.49 -1.95
CA LEU A 43 9.81 17.84 -2.92
C LEU A 43 8.67 18.76 -3.39
N GLU A 44 8.16 19.62 -2.52
CA GLU A 44 7.10 20.56 -2.91
C GLU A 44 7.63 21.61 -3.89
N SER A 45 8.86 22.10 -3.69
CA SER A 45 9.48 23.10 -4.57
C SER A 45 9.67 22.65 -6.02
N ILE A 46 9.71 21.33 -6.27
CA ILE A 46 9.90 20.76 -7.61
C ILE A 46 8.63 20.13 -8.20
N ASN A 47 7.51 20.12 -7.48
CA ASN A 47 6.30 19.35 -7.84
C ASN A 47 5.81 19.66 -9.27
N SER A 48 5.75 20.93 -9.66
CA SER A 48 5.30 21.36 -11.00
C SER A 48 6.19 20.87 -12.15
N LEU A 49 7.47 20.58 -11.88
CA LEU A 49 8.43 20.08 -12.86
C LEU A 49 8.38 18.55 -13.00
N ILE A 50 7.75 17.86 -12.06
CA ILE A 50 7.66 16.39 -12.06
C ILE A 50 6.64 15.91 -13.09
N GLU A 51 5.53 16.63 -13.29
CA GLU A 51 4.46 16.23 -14.21
C GLU A 51 4.94 16.07 -15.67
N THR A 52 5.93 16.86 -16.07
CA THR A 52 6.53 16.80 -17.43
C THR A 52 7.81 15.97 -17.48
N SER A 53 8.25 15.36 -16.37
CA SER A 53 9.45 14.54 -16.32
C SER A 53 9.23 13.12 -16.87
N ASP A 54 10.34 12.42 -17.15
CA ASP A 54 10.30 11.00 -17.53
C ASP A 54 9.76 10.11 -16.38
N ASP A 55 9.21 8.96 -16.75
CA ASP A 55 8.56 8.03 -15.80
C ASP A 55 9.48 7.61 -14.66
N LYS A 56 10.79 7.43 -14.93
CA LYS A 56 11.76 7.07 -13.89
C LYS A 56 11.93 8.20 -12.87
N THR A 57 12.01 9.44 -13.31
CA THR A 57 12.04 10.60 -12.42
C THR A 57 10.73 10.78 -11.65
N LYS A 58 9.57 10.59 -12.30
CA LYS A 58 8.25 10.62 -11.63
C LYS A 58 8.10 9.55 -10.56
N ALA A 59 8.45 8.30 -10.89
CA ALA A 59 8.39 7.18 -9.94
C ALA A 59 9.30 7.45 -8.73
N LYS A 60 10.53 7.93 -8.97
CA LYS A 60 11.44 8.31 -7.88
C LYS A 60 10.84 9.42 -7.00
N TYR A 61 10.28 10.47 -7.60
CA TYR A 61 9.66 11.56 -6.84
C TYR A 61 8.57 11.05 -5.88
N TYR A 62 7.59 10.31 -6.39
CA TYR A 62 6.51 9.80 -5.57
C TYR A 62 7.00 8.77 -4.54
N TYR A 63 7.99 7.96 -4.87
CA TYR A 63 8.60 7.05 -3.90
C TYR A 63 9.22 7.81 -2.72
N LEU A 64 10.00 8.87 -2.99
CA LEU A 64 10.60 9.68 -1.92
C LEU A 64 9.56 10.48 -1.14
N LYS A 65 8.51 10.99 -1.80
CA LYS A 65 7.39 11.68 -1.13
C LYS A 65 6.63 10.74 -0.20
N GLY A 66 6.36 9.53 -0.65
CA GLY A 66 5.78 8.47 0.19
C GLY A 66 6.67 8.15 1.39
N LEU A 67 7.97 7.96 1.19
CA LEU A 67 8.91 7.72 2.31
C LEU A 67 8.97 8.88 3.31
N ALA A 68 8.95 10.12 2.83
CA ALA A 68 8.99 11.31 3.68
C ALA A 68 7.74 11.45 4.56
N LYS A 69 6.57 11.04 4.05
CA LYS A 69 5.32 11.00 4.83
C LYS A 69 5.24 9.77 5.74
N TYR A 70 5.67 8.61 5.25
CA TYR A 70 5.69 7.35 6.00
C TYR A 70 6.61 7.43 7.22
N GLN A 71 7.74 8.14 7.10
CA GLN A 71 8.74 8.35 8.16
C GLN A 71 9.21 7.03 8.79
N ASN A 72 9.44 6.01 7.97
CA ASN A 72 9.81 4.67 8.43
C ASN A 72 8.83 4.08 9.47
N GLY A 73 7.53 4.41 9.36
CA GLY A 73 6.47 3.91 10.23
C GLY A 73 6.12 4.85 11.39
N THR A 74 6.87 5.92 11.62
CA THR A 74 6.61 6.87 12.72
C THR A 74 5.74 8.06 12.31
N GLY A 75 5.33 8.15 11.04
CA GLY A 75 4.47 9.23 10.56
C GLY A 75 3.13 9.25 11.30
N SER A 76 2.48 10.41 11.34
CA SER A 76 1.10 10.50 11.84
C SER A 76 0.15 9.62 11.03
N PHE A 77 -1.02 9.28 11.57
CA PHE A 77 -2.06 8.54 10.84
C PHE A 77 -2.33 9.16 9.46
N GLU A 78 -2.51 10.48 9.40
CA GLU A 78 -2.75 11.21 8.15
C GLU A 78 -1.58 11.09 7.18
N ASN A 79 -0.34 11.26 7.66
CA ASN A 79 0.84 11.13 6.82
C ASN A 79 1.03 9.70 6.31
N LYS A 80 0.80 8.68 7.14
CA LYS A 80 0.81 7.28 6.73
C LYS A 80 -0.23 7.04 5.62
N LEU A 81 -1.45 7.52 5.77
CA LEU A 81 -2.50 7.36 4.76
C LEU A 81 -2.14 8.10 3.46
N LEU A 82 -1.70 9.35 3.54
CA LEU A 82 -1.23 10.11 2.37
C LEU A 82 0.00 9.49 1.68
N SER A 83 0.81 8.71 2.40
CA SER A 83 1.94 7.97 1.80
C SER A 83 1.47 6.83 0.90
N VAL A 84 0.33 6.19 1.23
CA VAL A 84 -0.26 5.11 0.43
C VAL A 84 -0.60 5.60 -0.98
N ASP A 85 -1.13 6.82 -1.10
CA ASP A 85 -1.45 7.41 -2.40
C ASP A 85 -0.21 7.66 -3.25
N ASP A 86 0.85 8.21 -2.66
CA ASP A 86 2.12 8.43 -3.36
C ASP A 86 2.73 7.10 -3.81
N PHE A 87 2.71 6.08 -2.95
CA PHE A 87 3.18 4.73 -3.28
C PHE A 87 2.34 4.03 -4.36
N ASN A 88 1.02 4.24 -4.37
CA ASN A 88 0.15 3.75 -5.43
C ASN A 88 0.46 4.42 -6.78
N LYS A 89 0.80 5.72 -6.79
CA LYS A 89 1.29 6.40 -8.00
C LYS A 89 2.58 5.79 -8.52
N VAL A 90 3.52 5.42 -7.63
CA VAL A 90 4.75 4.69 -8.03
C VAL A 90 4.38 3.40 -8.77
N LYS A 91 3.52 2.57 -8.16
CA LYS A 91 3.07 1.31 -8.78
C LYS A 91 2.37 1.56 -10.11
N GLN A 92 1.59 2.62 -10.25
CA GLN A 92 0.92 2.97 -11.50
C GLN A 92 1.92 3.35 -12.60
N ILE A 93 2.90 4.20 -12.29
CA ILE A 93 3.93 4.63 -13.26
C ILE A 93 4.81 3.45 -13.71
N GLU A 94 5.12 2.54 -12.79
CA GLU A 94 5.96 1.38 -13.09
C GLU A 94 5.20 0.18 -13.65
N LYS A 95 3.87 0.29 -13.89
CA LYS A 95 3.15 -0.73 -14.67
C LYS A 95 3.61 -0.78 -16.13
N SER A 96 3.94 0.38 -16.70
CA SER A 96 4.35 0.56 -18.10
C SER A 96 5.86 0.70 -18.28
N SER A 97 6.64 0.61 -17.21
CA SER A 97 8.10 0.85 -17.23
C SER A 97 8.84 -0.15 -16.32
N SER A 98 10.16 0.02 -16.17
CA SER A 98 10.96 -0.84 -15.30
C SER A 98 10.53 -0.70 -13.82
N LYS A 99 10.33 -1.84 -13.14
CA LYS A 99 10.02 -1.90 -11.70
C LYS A 99 11.28 -1.63 -10.87
N ILE A 100 11.54 -0.37 -10.55
CA ILE A 100 12.68 0.04 -9.73
C ILE A 100 12.25 0.21 -8.26
N TYR A 101 11.06 0.75 -8.04
CA TYR A 101 10.56 1.13 -6.71
C TYR A 101 9.37 0.28 -6.25
N SER A 102 8.57 -0.28 -7.16
CA SER A 102 7.33 -1.00 -6.85
C SER A 102 7.55 -2.18 -5.90
N THR A 103 8.61 -2.96 -6.08
CA THR A 103 8.94 -4.08 -5.18
C THR A 103 9.27 -3.58 -3.76
N LYS A 104 9.95 -2.44 -3.63
CA LYS A 104 10.23 -1.83 -2.31
C LYS A 104 8.94 -1.32 -1.66
N VAL A 105 8.00 -0.84 -2.47
CA VAL A 105 6.68 -0.41 -2.01
C VAL A 105 5.85 -1.59 -1.50
N ASP A 106 5.98 -2.78 -2.10
CA ASP A 106 5.29 -3.98 -1.62
C ASP A 106 5.65 -4.29 -0.16
N ASP A 107 6.93 -4.24 0.20
CA ASP A 107 7.39 -4.43 1.59
C ASP A 107 6.86 -3.33 2.53
N ILE A 108 6.83 -2.07 2.07
CA ILE A 108 6.29 -0.95 2.84
C ILE A 108 4.79 -1.11 3.08
N PHE A 109 4.04 -1.63 2.09
CA PHE A 109 2.60 -1.90 2.25
C PHE A 109 2.33 -2.98 3.29
N VAL A 110 3.17 -4.02 3.37
CA VAL A 110 3.06 -5.01 4.45
C VAL A 110 3.22 -4.34 5.83
N ASN A 111 4.22 -3.46 5.98
CA ASN A 111 4.45 -2.76 7.24
C ASN A 111 3.33 -1.76 7.60
N LEU A 112 2.86 -0.97 6.63
CA LEU A 112 1.75 -0.04 6.81
C LEU A 112 0.47 -0.78 7.21
N PHE A 113 0.16 -1.87 6.52
CA PHE A 113 -0.98 -2.71 6.83
C PHE A 113 -0.91 -3.23 8.26
N ASN A 114 0.20 -3.87 8.65
CA ASN A 114 0.39 -4.39 10.01
C ASN A 114 0.29 -3.26 11.05
N SER A 115 0.91 -2.11 10.80
CA SER A 115 0.82 -0.95 11.71
C SER A 115 -0.62 -0.50 11.91
N PHE A 116 -1.42 -0.37 10.85
CA PHE A 116 -2.82 0.04 11.00
C PHE A 116 -3.65 -1.03 11.73
N VAL A 117 -3.40 -2.32 11.46
CA VAL A 117 -4.10 -3.40 12.17
C VAL A 117 -3.78 -3.38 13.67
N ASP A 118 -2.52 -3.19 14.04
CA ASP A 118 -2.10 -3.13 15.44
C ASP A 118 -2.60 -1.85 16.13
N ASP A 119 -2.51 -0.69 15.47
CA ASP A 119 -3.07 0.59 15.96
C ASP A 119 -4.60 0.48 16.18
N SER A 120 -5.30 -0.29 15.34
CA SER A 120 -6.72 -0.60 15.54
C SER A 120 -6.98 -1.46 16.77
N ARG A 121 -6.20 -2.54 16.96
CA ARG A 121 -6.32 -3.43 18.14
C ARG A 121 -6.09 -2.66 19.43
N THR A 122 -5.01 -1.88 19.52
CA THR A 122 -4.73 -1.02 20.67
C THR A 122 -5.85 0.00 20.89
N SER A 123 -6.44 0.54 19.82
CA SER A 123 -7.57 1.46 19.95
C SER A 123 -8.82 0.76 20.52
N LEU A 124 -9.11 -0.49 20.12
CA LEU A 124 -10.21 -1.28 20.68
C LEU A 124 -10.02 -1.60 22.15
N GLU A 125 -8.81 -2.03 22.54
CA GLU A 125 -8.47 -2.31 23.95
C GLU A 125 -8.72 -1.08 24.84
N ASN A 126 -8.45 0.11 24.31
CA ASN A 126 -8.69 1.39 24.97
C ASN A 126 -10.12 1.93 24.79
N LYS A 127 -11.04 1.16 24.20
CA LYS A 127 -12.42 1.55 23.86
C LYS A 127 -12.51 2.81 22.99
N ASN A 128 -11.44 3.12 22.26
CA ASN A 128 -11.42 4.20 21.28
C ASN A 128 -11.89 3.65 19.92
N TYR A 129 -13.19 3.38 19.84
CA TYR A 129 -13.82 2.78 18.65
C TYR A 129 -13.61 3.63 17.40
N LYS A 130 -13.61 4.96 17.54
CA LYS A 130 -13.37 5.89 16.43
C LYS A 130 -12.00 5.70 15.77
N ASN A 131 -10.94 5.65 16.58
CA ASN A 131 -9.61 5.40 16.03
C ASN A 131 -9.48 3.97 15.52
N SER A 132 -10.16 3.00 16.14
CA SER A 132 -10.13 1.62 15.66
C SER A 132 -10.72 1.47 14.26
N TYR A 133 -11.93 1.97 14.00
CA TYR A 133 -12.56 1.80 12.68
C TYR A 133 -11.77 2.54 11.58
N LYS A 134 -11.18 3.71 11.89
CA LYS A 134 -10.35 4.46 10.95
C LYS A 134 -9.10 3.68 10.54
N ASN A 135 -8.47 3.02 11.51
CA ASN A 135 -7.31 2.18 11.24
C ASN A 135 -7.67 0.91 10.46
N LEU A 136 -8.84 0.31 10.70
CA LEU A 136 -9.33 -0.82 9.89
C LEU A 136 -9.61 -0.40 8.43
N GLU A 137 -10.23 0.76 8.22
CA GLU A 137 -10.42 1.32 6.89
C GLU A 137 -9.08 1.62 6.20
N ALA A 138 -8.10 2.15 6.93
CA ALA A 138 -6.76 2.41 6.42
C ALA A 138 -6.05 1.10 6.01
N ALA A 139 -6.16 0.04 6.82
CA ALA A 139 -5.64 -1.29 6.48
C ALA A 139 -6.27 -1.83 5.18
N TYR A 140 -7.59 -1.72 5.02
CA TYR A 140 -8.28 -2.04 3.77
C TYR A 140 -7.77 -1.18 2.59
N THR A 141 -7.50 0.10 2.83
CA THR A 141 -7.01 1.02 1.78
C THR A 141 -5.62 0.62 1.28
N VAL A 142 -4.74 0.14 2.18
CA VAL A 142 -3.42 -0.40 1.81
C VAL A 142 -3.55 -1.71 1.03
N SER A 143 -4.45 -2.61 1.47
CA SER A 143 -4.67 -3.91 0.84
C SER A 143 -6.16 -4.16 0.60
N LYS A 144 -6.65 -3.72 -0.57
CA LYS A 144 -8.06 -3.88 -0.98
C LYS A 144 -8.51 -5.32 -1.20
N LYS A 145 -7.62 -6.30 -1.01
CA LYS A 145 -7.90 -7.73 -1.22
C LYS A 145 -8.79 -8.31 -0.13
N ASP A 146 -8.59 -7.87 1.11
CA ASP A 146 -9.29 -8.43 2.25
C ASP A 146 -10.38 -7.46 2.72
N THR A 147 -11.58 -7.66 2.21
CA THR A 147 -12.77 -6.87 2.54
C THR A 147 -13.21 -7.05 3.99
N LEU A 148 -12.69 -8.05 4.71
CA LEU A 148 -12.98 -8.27 6.12
C LEU A 148 -12.60 -7.06 6.99
N TYR A 149 -11.52 -6.35 6.64
CA TYR A 149 -11.13 -5.14 7.37
C TYR A 149 -12.15 -4.02 7.23
N LEU A 150 -12.72 -3.83 6.04
CA LEU A 150 -13.79 -2.85 5.83
C LEU A 150 -15.09 -3.27 6.53
N TYR A 151 -15.40 -4.56 6.55
CA TYR A 151 -16.52 -5.10 7.33
C TYR A 151 -16.35 -4.89 8.83
N ASN A 152 -15.18 -5.21 9.38
CA ASN A 152 -14.86 -4.97 10.78
C ASN A 152 -14.87 -3.46 11.10
N ALA A 153 -14.45 -2.59 10.19
CA ALA A 153 -14.59 -1.15 10.35
C ALA A 153 -16.07 -0.73 10.49
N ALA A 154 -16.97 -1.33 9.70
CA ALA A 154 -18.41 -1.07 9.78
C ALA A 154 -19.01 -1.52 11.11
N LEU A 155 -18.62 -2.70 11.61
CA LEU A 155 -19.04 -3.20 12.93
C LEU A 155 -18.56 -2.26 14.04
N VAL A 156 -17.28 -1.91 14.06
CA VAL A 156 -16.71 -1.02 15.10
C VAL A 156 -17.29 0.39 15.02
N ALA A 157 -17.60 0.91 13.83
CA ALA A 157 -18.31 2.18 13.68
C ALA A 157 -19.75 2.11 14.23
N THR A 158 -20.42 0.96 14.12
CA THR A 158 -21.73 0.72 14.72
C THR A 158 -21.65 0.71 16.25
N GLU A 159 -20.66 0.01 16.82
CA GLU A 159 -20.37 0.03 18.26
C GLU A 159 -20.00 1.43 18.78
N ALA A 160 -19.44 2.29 17.91
CA ALA A 160 -19.15 3.69 18.21
C ALA A 160 -20.40 4.60 18.11
N GLU A 161 -21.56 4.06 17.74
CA GLU A 161 -22.78 4.80 17.40
C GLU A 161 -22.62 5.80 16.24
N ASP A 162 -21.55 5.65 15.42
CA ASP A 162 -21.28 6.45 14.24
C ASP A 162 -21.97 5.84 13.01
N TYR A 163 -23.31 5.81 13.06
CA TYR A 163 -24.15 5.13 12.08
C TYR A 163 -23.97 5.66 10.65
N THR A 164 -23.65 6.94 10.49
CA THR A 164 -23.35 7.53 9.18
C THR A 164 -22.10 6.90 8.56
N THR A 165 -21.03 6.76 9.36
CA THR A 165 -19.79 6.13 8.88
C THR A 165 -19.98 4.63 8.65
N ALA A 166 -20.68 3.94 9.56
CA ALA A 166 -21.00 2.53 9.41
C ALA A 166 -21.78 2.26 8.11
N LEU A 167 -22.82 3.04 7.83
CA LEU A 167 -23.61 2.95 6.60
C LEU A 167 -22.73 3.11 5.36
N ASN A 168 -21.83 4.10 5.35
CA ASN A 168 -20.91 4.29 4.23
C ASN A 168 -20.01 3.07 3.99
N PHE A 169 -19.50 2.44 5.05
CA PHE A 169 -18.70 1.23 4.92
C PHE A 169 -19.52 0.05 4.39
N TYR A 170 -20.76 -0.13 4.85
CA TYR A 170 -21.66 -1.16 4.32
C TYR A 170 -22.02 -0.93 2.85
N GLU A 171 -22.32 0.29 2.44
CA GLU A 171 -22.59 0.63 1.02
C GLU A 171 -21.39 0.31 0.12
N ARG A 172 -20.17 0.57 0.60
CA ARG A 172 -18.94 0.21 -0.10
C ARG A 172 -18.78 -1.30 -0.21
N LEU A 173 -19.06 -2.05 0.87
CA LEU A 173 -19.04 -3.52 0.86
C LEU A 173 -20.05 -4.10 -0.14
N ILE A 174 -21.27 -3.58 -0.16
CA ILE A 174 -22.31 -3.96 -1.13
C ILE A 174 -21.83 -3.68 -2.56
N SER A 175 -21.24 -2.50 -2.80
CA SER A 175 -20.70 -2.12 -4.11
C SER A 175 -19.55 -3.03 -4.58
N LEU A 176 -18.82 -3.63 -3.64
CA LEU A 176 -17.76 -4.60 -3.90
C LEU A 176 -18.30 -6.03 -4.09
N GLY A 177 -19.61 -6.26 -3.93
CA GLY A 177 -20.21 -7.60 -3.93
C GLY A 177 -19.83 -8.43 -2.72
N TYR A 178 -19.44 -7.80 -1.60
CA TYR A 178 -19.14 -8.52 -0.37
C TYR A 178 -20.43 -9.12 0.20
N THR A 179 -20.46 -10.44 0.31
CA THR A 179 -21.63 -11.17 0.80
C THR A 179 -21.54 -11.54 2.27
N GLY A 180 -20.39 -11.33 2.92
CA GLY A 180 -20.11 -11.84 4.27
C GLY A 180 -20.04 -13.37 4.35
N VAL A 181 -20.20 -14.07 3.23
CA VAL A 181 -20.18 -15.54 3.17
C VAL A 181 -18.72 -15.99 3.10
N SER A 182 -18.22 -16.53 4.21
CA SER A 182 -17.00 -17.35 4.17
C SER A 182 -17.35 -18.70 3.54
N VAL A 183 -16.50 -19.23 2.66
CA VAL A 183 -16.68 -20.58 2.08
C VAL A 183 -15.65 -21.49 2.74
N ASN A 184 -16.12 -22.52 3.42
CA ASN A 184 -15.28 -23.61 3.88
C ASN A 184 -14.99 -24.54 2.70
N TYR A 185 -13.71 -24.80 2.47
CA TYR A 185 -13.26 -25.73 1.43
C TYR A 185 -12.99 -27.08 2.07
N PHE A 186 -13.76 -28.10 1.72
CA PHE A 186 -13.62 -29.44 2.25
C PHE A 186 -13.10 -30.41 1.18
N ALA A 187 -12.37 -31.45 1.61
CA ALA A 187 -12.13 -32.67 0.84
C ALA A 187 -11.94 -33.85 1.80
N ILE A 188 -12.16 -35.07 1.32
CA ILE A 188 -12.00 -36.30 2.12
C ILE A 188 -10.59 -36.84 1.95
N GLU A 189 -9.87 -37.06 3.05
CA GLU A 189 -8.57 -37.72 3.03
C GLU A 189 -8.74 -39.21 2.72
N LYS A 190 -8.05 -39.72 1.70
CA LYS A 190 -8.22 -41.10 1.23
C LYS A 190 -7.79 -42.16 2.25
N GLU A 191 -6.77 -41.87 3.05
CA GLU A 191 -6.25 -42.82 4.02
C GLU A 191 -7.20 -43.01 5.21
N SER A 192 -7.75 -41.91 5.74
CA SER A 192 -8.60 -41.95 6.93
C SER A 192 -10.09 -41.97 6.63
N GLY A 193 -10.49 -41.61 5.41
CA GLY A 193 -11.89 -41.40 5.01
C GLY A 193 -12.57 -40.21 5.69
N LYS A 194 -11.81 -39.34 6.36
CA LYS A 194 -12.34 -38.18 7.09
C LYS A 194 -12.37 -36.93 6.22
N GLU A 195 -13.41 -36.14 6.39
CA GLU A 195 -13.50 -34.81 5.78
C GLU A 195 -12.54 -33.85 6.51
N GLN A 196 -11.72 -33.15 5.73
CA GLN A 196 -10.78 -32.15 6.19
C GLN A 196 -11.14 -30.79 5.59
N VAL A 197 -11.04 -29.73 6.41
CA VAL A 197 -11.19 -28.35 5.98
C VAL A 197 -9.86 -27.74 5.57
N PHE A 198 -9.88 -26.94 4.51
CA PHE A 198 -8.74 -26.23 3.95
C PHE A 198 -8.91 -24.73 4.13
N GLN A 199 -7.78 -24.05 4.35
CA GLN A 199 -7.71 -22.59 4.53
C GLN A 199 -8.20 -21.80 3.31
N ASP A 200 -8.01 -22.35 2.11
CA ASP A 200 -8.41 -21.74 0.85
C ASP A 200 -8.62 -22.80 -0.25
N LYS A 201 -9.31 -22.41 -1.31
CA LYS A 201 -9.61 -23.26 -2.48
C LYS A 201 -8.36 -23.87 -3.10
N LYS A 202 -7.30 -23.06 -3.23
CA LYS A 202 -6.08 -23.43 -3.94
C LYS A 202 -5.31 -24.51 -3.19
N SER A 203 -5.27 -24.44 -1.87
CA SER A 203 -4.63 -25.41 -1.00
C SER A 203 -5.35 -26.76 -1.08
N ARG A 204 -6.69 -26.75 -1.11
CA ARG A 204 -7.48 -27.98 -1.35
C ARG A 204 -7.20 -28.57 -2.73
N GLU A 205 -7.31 -27.76 -3.78
CA GLU A 205 -7.07 -28.20 -5.17
C GLU A 205 -5.67 -28.77 -5.33
N PHE A 206 -4.66 -28.19 -4.67
CA PHE A 206 -3.33 -28.76 -4.64
C PHE A 206 -3.30 -30.17 -4.02
N SER A 207 -3.98 -30.39 -2.88
CA SER A 207 -4.07 -31.69 -2.23
C SER A 207 -4.87 -32.75 -3.02
N VAL A 208 -5.89 -32.33 -3.77
CA VAL A 208 -6.72 -33.23 -4.59
C VAL A 208 -6.07 -33.52 -5.94
N ASP A 209 -5.62 -32.49 -6.65
CA ASP A 209 -5.24 -32.60 -8.07
C ASP A 209 -3.72 -32.77 -8.27
N VAL A 210 -2.89 -32.26 -7.36
CA VAL A 210 -1.43 -32.33 -7.49
C VAL A 210 -0.84 -33.43 -6.62
N ILE A 211 -1.18 -33.44 -5.32
CA ILE A 211 -0.69 -34.48 -4.40
C ILE A 211 -1.53 -35.76 -4.52
N GLY A 212 -2.84 -35.63 -4.73
CA GLY A 212 -3.74 -36.77 -4.88
C GLY A 212 -4.12 -37.50 -3.58
N THR A 213 -3.82 -36.93 -2.40
CA THR A 213 -4.13 -37.52 -1.08
C THR A 213 -5.58 -37.36 -0.67
N HIS A 214 -6.29 -36.40 -1.29
CA HIS A 214 -7.68 -36.12 -1.00
C HIS A 214 -8.57 -36.34 -2.22
N GLU A 215 -9.87 -36.51 -1.98
CA GLU A 215 -10.90 -36.66 -3.01
C GLU A 215 -12.22 -35.99 -2.60
N SER A 216 -13.19 -35.98 -3.51
CA SER A 216 -14.53 -35.43 -3.28
C SER A 216 -14.52 -33.99 -2.75
N PRO A 217 -13.93 -33.02 -3.50
CA PRO A 217 -13.89 -31.63 -3.06
C PRO A 217 -15.30 -31.06 -2.95
N ARG A 218 -15.56 -30.31 -1.89
CA ARG A 218 -16.85 -29.66 -1.61
C ARG A 218 -16.63 -28.24 -1.11
N ASP A 219 -17.46 -27.32 -1.57
CA ASP A 219 -17.53 -25.94 -1.07
C ASP A 219 -18.79 -25.86 -0.20
N GLU A 220 -18.66 -25.36 1.04
CA GLU A 220 -19.80 -25.09 1.91
C GLU A 220 -19.77 -23.63 2.33
N MET A 221 -20.90 -22.94 2.19
CA MET A 221 -21.04 -21.62 2.80
C MET A 221 -20.97 -21.80 4.33
N ALA A 222 -20.00 -21.15 4.97
CA ALA A 222 -19.99 -21.01 6.42
C ALA A 222 -21.32 -20.38 6.83
N LYS A 223 -21.95 -20.95 7.85
CA LYS A 223 -23.18 -20.40 8.39
C LYS A 223 -22.94 -18.93 8.75
N SER A 224 -23.78 -18.04 8.23
CA SER A 224 -23.79 -16.65 8.65
C SER A 224 -24.01 -16.64 10.16
N VAL A 225 -23.19 -15.89 10.88
CA VAL A 225 -23.53 -15.53 12.26
C VAL A 225 -24.66 -14.53 12.11
N GLU A 226 -25.88 -14.92 12.49
CA GLU A 226 -27.03 -14.01 12.65
C GLU A 226 -26.79 -13.03 13.80
#